data_AF-A0A2E6ZIW9-F1
#
_entry.id   AF-A0A2E6ZIW9-F1
#
_cell.length_a   1.000
_cell.length_b   1.000
_cell.length_c   1.000
_cell.angle_alpha   90.00
_cell.angle_beta   90.00
_cell.angle_gamma   90.00
#
_symmetry.space_group_name_H-M   'P 1'
#
loop_
_entity.id
_entity.type
_entity.pdbx_description
1 polymer ?
#
loop_
_entity_poly.entity_id
_entity_poly.type
_entity_poly.pdbx_seq_one_letter_code
_entity_poly.pdbx_strand_id
1 'polypeptide(L)'
;DQKLSMRAMVDTVVSCVYDEINPKDLSTFDVEYMFTQIRAKSVGETATIKIKCESESCEHMNEQTIDLTTAQVEKEEVDYVIPITDDISIEMKYPSYESFVNHFVDGMSEAEFGFKMLSECLVSIMTEEENHLVSEVSKKELDEFIDSMTNAQFAKIGEFFNTVPVMRKHVEFTCSKCGHENKTKLEGLQDFF
;
A
#
# COMPACT_ATOMS: atom_id res chain seq x y z
N ASP A 1 13.00 5.08 -13.83
CA ASP A 1 11.58 4.93 -14.14
C ASP A 1 10.97 4.13 -13.00
N GLN A 2 10.10 4.75 -12.18
CA GLN A 2 9.57 4.13 -10.96
C GLN A 2 8.72 2.88 -11.28
N LYS A 3 7.93 2.95 -12.35
CA LYS A 3 7.07 1.83 -12.78
C LYS A 3 7.90 0.61 -13.18
N LEU A 4 9.05 0.83 -13.83
CA LEU A 4 9.98 -0.25 -14.16
C LEU A 4 10.58 -0.90 -12.89
N SER A 5 11.00 -0.09 -11.91
CA SER A 5 11.53 -0.60 -10.64
C SER A 5 10.50 -1.46 -9.90
N MET A 6 9.26 -0.99 -9.85
CA MET A 6 8.16 -1.71 -9.21
C MET A 6 7.86 -3.05 -9.90
N ARG A 7 7.85 -3.10 -11.23
CA ARG A 7 7.69 -4.36 -11.97
C ARG A 7 8.82 -5.34 -11.68
N ALA A 8 10.06 -4.86 -11.67
CA ALA A 8 11.23 -5.68 -11.37
C ALA A 8 11.16 -6.29 -9.95
N MET A 9 10.57 -5.59 -8.98
CA MET A 9 10.34 -6.12 -7.63
C MET A 9 9.39 -7.32 -7.64
N VAL A 10 8.27 -7.21 -8.35
CA VAL A 10 7.30 -8.31 -8.52
C VAL A 10 7.94 -9.49 -9.23
N ASP A 11 8.64 -9.24 -10.34
CA ASP A 11 9.30 -10.28 -11.11
C ASP A 11 10.35 -11.01 -10.25
N THR A 12 11.08 -10.28 -9.40
CA THR A 12 12.03 -10.86 -8.45
C THR A 12 11.31 -11.73 -7.43
N VAL A 13 10.22 -11.25 -6.85
CA VAL A 13 9.40 -12.00 -5.89
C VAL A 13 8.91 -13.31 -6.51
N VAL A 14 8.27 -13.24 -7.68
CA VAL A 14 7.72 -14.41 -8.38
C VAL A 14 8.81 -15.40 -8.78
N SER A 15 9.99 -14.91 -9.17
CA SER A 15 11.12 -15.76 -9.57
C SER A 15 11.82 -16.44 -8.39
N CYS A 16 11.67 -15.91 -7.17
CA CYS A 16 12.37 -16.40 -5.97
C CYS A 16 11.49 -17.25 -5.04
N VAL A 17 10.19 -17.36 -5.29
CA VAL A 17 9.32 -18.28 -4.57
C VAL A 17 9.30 -19.66 -5.22
N TYR A 18 9.12 -20.69 -4.39
CA TYR A 18 9.00 -22.07 -4.88
C TYR A 18 7.60 -22.41 -5.42
N ASP A 19 6.57 -21.85 -4.79
CA ASP A 19 5.18 -22.08 -5.19
C ASP A 19 4.80 -21.16 -6.36
N GLU A 20 3.91 -21.64 -7.22
CA GLU A 20 3.32 -20.81 -8.26
C GLU A 20 2.37 -19.79 -7.62
N ILE A 21 2.82 -18.53 -7.54
CA ILE A 21 2.01 -17.41 -7.10
C ILE A 21 1.61 -16.56 -8.30
N ASN A 22 0.36 -16.09 -8.29
CA ASN A 22 -0.15 -15.17 -9.29
C ASN A 22 0.05 -13.72 -8.81
N PRO A 23 0.80 -12.89 -9.55
CA PRO A 23 1.04 -11.49 -9.17
C PRO A 23 -0.23 -10.66 -8.94
N LYS A 24 -1.35 -11.06 -9.57
CA LYS A 24 -2.65 -10.41 -9.43
C LYS A 24 -3.27 -10.59 -8.05
N ASP A 25 -2.83 -11.59 -7.31
CA ASP A 25 -3.37 -11.94 -6.01
C ASP A 25 -2.49 -11.41 -4.87
N LEU A 26 -1.29 -10.89 -5.19
CA LEU A 26 -0.39 -10.28 -4.22
C LEU A 26 -0.78 -8.83 -3.99
N SER A 27 -1.09 -8.49 -2.75
CA SER A 27 -1.28 -7.11 -2.33
C SER A 27 0.03 -6.33 -2.36
N THR A 28 -0.04 -5.02 -2.16
CA THR A 28 1.17 -4.20 -2.10
C THR A 28 2.13 -4.67 -1.00
N PHE A 29 1.63 -4.84 0.22
CA PHE A 29 2.42 -5.24 1.38
C PHE A 29 3.01 -6.66 1.28
N ASP A 30 2.36 -7.57 0.55
CA ASP A 30 2.92 -8.91 0.29
C ASP A 30 4.23 -8.79 -0.50
N VAL A 31 4.21 -8.02 -1.59
CA VAL A 31 5.40 -7.80 -2.43
C VAL A 31 6.47 -7.04 -1.66
N GLU A 32 6.12 -6.00 -0.90
CA GLU A 32 7.09 -5.22 -0.11
C GLU A 32 7.82 -6.10 0.91
N TYR A 33 7.06 -6.90 1.66
CA TYR A 33 7.61 -7.80 2.67
C TYR A 33 8.50 -8.85 2.02
N MET A 34 7.97 -9.59 1.05
CA MET A 34 8.70 -10.67 0.39
C MET A 34 9.98 -10.16 -0.29
N PHE A 35 9.89 -9.03 -1.00
CA PHE A 35 11.05 -8.41 -1.64
C PHE A 35 12.11 -8.03 -0.62
N THR A 36 11.71 -7.43 0.51
CA THR A 36 12.64 -7.06 1.59
C THR A 36 13.32 -8.28 2.19
N GLN A 37 12.59 -9.38 2.40
CA GLN A 37 13.16 -10.64 2.88
C GLN A 37 14.15 -11.25 1.86
N ILE A 38 13.81 -11.26 0.57
CA ILE A 38 14.69 -11.74 -0.50
C ILE A 38 15.96 -10.89 -0.56
N ARG A 39 15.83 -9.57 -0.57
CA ARG A 39 16.96 -8.63 -0.59
C ARG A 39 17.88 -8.83 0.62
N ALA A 40 17.30 -9.01 1.81
CA ALA A 40 18.07 -9.23 3.03
C ALA A 40 18.97 -10.48 2.92
N LYS A 41 18.51 -11.53 2.26
CA LYS A 41 19.31 -12.76 2.05
C LYS A 41 20.25 -12.72 0.86
N SER A 42 19.92 -11.93 -0.17
CA SER A 42 20.73 -11.82 -1.38
C SER A 42 21.92 -10.87 -1.22
N VAL A 43 21.71 -9.71 -0.59
CA VAL A 43 22.72 -8.65 -0.47
C VAL A 43 23.27 -8.53 0.95
N GLY A 44 22.39 -8.61 1.95
CA GLY A 44 22.75 -8.46 3.35
C GLY A 44 21.58 -8.00 4.20
N GLU A 45 21.58 -8.39 5.47
CA GLU A 45 20.47 -8.20 6.40
C GLU A 45 20.29 -6.75 6.86
N THR A 46 21.25 -5.88 6.58
CA THR A 46 21.22 -4.48 7.01
C THR A 46 21.25 -3.51 5.83
N ALA A 47 20.64 -2.33 6.01
CA ALA A 47 20.76 -1.19 5.10
C ALA A 47 21.23 0.06 5.85
N THR A 48 22.03 0.89 5.17
CA THR A 48 22.43 2.19 5.69
C THR A 48 21.57 3.27 5.04
N ILE A 49 20.82 4.01 5.84
CA ILE A 49 19.90 5.07 5.39
C ILE A 49 20.22 6.38 6.09
N LYS A 50 19.74 7.49 5.51
CA LYS A 50 19.90 8.83 6.08
C LYS A 50 18.55 9.37 6.54
N ILE A 51 18.42 9.63 7.83
CA ILE A 51 17.17 10.08 8.47
C ILE A 51 17.34 11.53 8.95
N LYS A 52 16.41 12.41 8.58
CA LYS A 52 16.39 13.80 9.07
C LYS A 52 16.04 13.82 10.56
N CYS A 53 16.69 14.69 11.33
CA CYS A 53 16.30 14.93 12.72
C CYS A 53 14.87 15.52 12.81
N GLU A 54 14.07 15.05 13.76
CA GLU A 54 12.68 15.45 13.96
C GLU A 54 12.54 16.85 14.59
N SER A 55 13.58 17.31 15.29
CA SER A 55 13.60 18.66 15.86
C SER A 55 13.61 19.72 14.75
N GLU A 56 12.58 20.57 14.70
CA GLU A 56 12.44 21.65 13.70
C GLU A 56 13.65 22.59 13.62
N SER A 57 14.37 22.78 14.73
CA SER A 57 15.59 23.59 14.78
C SER A 57 16.84 22.91 14.20
N CYS A 58 16.73 21.66 13.74
CA CYS A 58 17.86 20.84 13.31
C CYS A 58 17.55 20.10 11.99
N GLU A 59 18.17 20.52 10.89
CA GLU A 59 18.02 19.85 9.59
C GLU A 59 19.08 18.77 9.32
N HIS A 60 19.70 18.24 10.37
CA HIS A 60 20.81 17.29 10.19
C HIS A 60 20.30 15.91 9.74
N MET A 61 20.96 15.34 8.72
CA MET A 61 20.74 13.98 8.27
C MET A 61 21.66 13.03 9.03
N ASN A 62 21.08 12.09 9.78
CA ASN A 62 21.80 11.10 10.56
C ASN A 62 21.87 9.79 9.78
N GLU A 63 23.07 9.22 9.66
CA GLU A 63 23.26 7.91 9.04
C GLU A 63 22.93 6.82 10.05
N GLN A 64 21.98 5.95 9.72
CA GLN A 64 21.51 4.85 10.56
C GLN A 64 21.65 3.53 9.81
N THR A 65 22.13 2.50 10.52
CA THR A 65 22.15 1.13 10.00
C THR A 65 20.95 0.37 10.56
N ILE A 66 20.06 -0.04 9.68
CA ILE A 66 18.81 -0.73 10.03
C ILE A 66 18.89 -2.21 9.67
N ASP A 67 18.40 -3.07 10.55
CA ASP A 67 18.16 -4.49 10.26
C ASP A 67 16.85 -4.66 9.49
N LEU A 68 16.93 -5.13 8.26
CA LEU A 68 15.80 -5.34 7.36
C LEU A 68 14.96 -6.54 7.76
N THR A 69 15.55 -7.52 8.46
CA THR A 69 14.86 -8.77 8.82
C THR A 69 13.81 -8.58 9.92
N THR A 70 13.85 -7.43 10.60
CA THR A 70 12.84 -7.07 11.60
C THR A 70 11.74 -6.17 11.04
N ALA A 71 11.75 -5.86 9.73
CA ALA A 71 10.64 -5.15 9.10
C ALA A 71 9.40 -6.07 9.11
N GLN A 72 8.24 -5.52 9.47
CA GLN A 72 7.01 -6.29 9.61
C GLN A 72 5.84 -5.56 8.97
N VAL A 73 4.87 -6.33 8.46
CA VAL A 73 3.60 -5.77 8.02
C VAL A 73 2.73 -5.58 9.25
N GLU A 74 2.43 -4.33 9.58
CA GLU A 74 1.46 -3.99 10.63
C GLU A 74 0.08 -3.93 9.97
N LYS A 75 -0.78 -4.90 10.29
CA LYS A 75 -2.17 -4.98 9.82
C LYS A 75 -3.12 -4.70 10.97
N GLU A 76 -4.10 -3.84 10.71
CA GLU A 76 -5.23 -3.61 11.61
C GLU A 76 -6.40 -4.53 11.22
N GLU A 77 -7.27 -4.83 12.19
CA GLU A 77 -8.54 -5.46 11.89
C GLU A 77 -9.45 -4.44 11.19
N VAL A 78 -9.95 -4.80 10.01
CA VAL A 78 -10.79 -3.92 9.20
C VAL A 78 -12.05 -4.65 8.79
N ASP A 79 -13.14 -3.90 8.66
CA ASP A 79 -14.31 -4.37 7.96
C ASP A 79 -14.12 -4.12 6.46
N TYR A 80 -14.24 -5.19 5.67
CA TYR A 80 -14.18 -5.11 4.22
C TYR A 80 -15.54 -4.69 3.63
N VAL A 81 -16.59 -4.68 4.44
CA VAL A 81 -17.93 -4.20 4.08
C VAL A 81 -18.09 -2.75 4.53
N ILE A 82 -18.28 -1.86 3.55
CA ILE A 82 -18.42 -0.43 3.79
C ILE A 82 -19.86 -0.01 3.47
N PRO A 83 -20.64 0.47 4.47
CA PRO A 83 -21.96 1.02 4.21
C PRO A 83 -21.85 2.37 3.50
N ILE A 84 -22.38 2.45 2.28
CA ILE A 84 -22.33 3.64 1.42
C ILE A 84 -23.58 4.50 1.64
N THR A 85 -24.74 3.86 1.73
CA THR A 85 -26.05 4.44 2.12
C THR A 85 -26.70 3.57 3.21
N ASP A 86 -27.95 3.86 3.57
CA ASP A 86 -28.71 3.04 4.54
C ASP A 86 -29.08 1.66 3.96
N ASP A 87 -29.19 1.57 2.65
CA ASP A 87 -29.66 0.41 1.88
C ASP A 87 -28.57 -0.25 1.00
N ILE A 88 -27.41 0.41 0.83
CA ILE A 88 -26.31 -0.08 -0.01
C ILE A 88 -25.02 -0.17 0.79
N SER A 89 -24.39 -1.34 0.73
CA SER A 89 -23.03 -1.59 1.19
C SER A 89 -22.17 -2.11 0.05
N ILE A 90 -20.86 -1.90 0.14
CA ILE A 90 -19.90 -2.47 -0.81
C ILE A 90 -18.92 -3.37 -0.09
N GLU A 91 -18.55 -4.49 -0.72
CA GLU A 91 -17.45 -5.32 -0.25
C GLU A 91 -16.18 -4.94 -1.02
N MET A 92 -15.10 -4.70 -0.30
CA MET A 92 -13.82 -4.27 -0.83
C MET A 92 -12.75 -5.34 -0.62
N LYS A 93 -11.73 -5.32 -1.47
CA LYS A 93 -10.45 -5.99 -1.25
C LYS A 93 -9.32 -4.98 -1.33
N TYR A 94 -8.16 -5.33 -0.78
CA TYR A 94 -6.98 -4.52 -0.99
C TYR A 94 -6.50 -4.61 -2.45
N PRO A 95 -5.87 -3.54 -2.95
CA PRO A 95 -5.34 -3.55 -4.30
C PRO A 95 -4.20 -4.54 -4.43
N SER A 96 -4.17 -5.25 -5.56
CA SER A 96 -2.98 -6.00 -5.93
C SER A 96 -1.85 -5.06 -6.34
N TYR A 97 -0.61 -5.50 -6.16
CA TYR A 97 0.56 -4.73 -6.56
C TYR A 97 0.53 -4.48 -8.08
N GLU A 98 0.09 -5.45 -8.89
CA GLU A 98 -0.06 -5.24 -10.34
C GLU A 98 -1.08 -4.15 -10.67
N SER A 99 -2.24 -4.14 -9.98
CA SER A 99 -3.25 -3.09 -10.15
C SER A 99 -2.67 -1.72 -9.81
N PHE A 100 -1.97 -1.61 -8.67
CA PHE A 100 -1.27 -0.40 -8.27
C PHE A 100 -0.27 0.06 -9.33
N VAL A 101 0.62 -0.81 -9.80
CA VAL A 101 1.63 -0.49 -10.84
C VAL A 101 0.99 -0.05 -12.15
N ASN A 102 -0.11 -0.69 -12.57
CA ASN A 102 -0.75 -0.40 -13.84
C ASN A 102 -1.42 0.98 -13.83
N HIS A 103 -2.03 1.35 -12.71
CA HIS A 103 -2.72 2.64 -12.55
C HIS A 103 -1.82 3.76 -12.01
N PHE A 104 -0.65 3.45 -11.48
CA PHE A 104 0.36 4.45 -11.11
C PHE A 104 0.87 5.19 -12.36
N VAL A 105 0.68 6.50 -12.36
CA VAL A 105 1.13 7.44 -13.39
C VAL A 105 1.70 8.68 -12.70
N ASP A 106 2.94 9.01 -13.02
CA ASP A 106 3.61 10.21 -12.49
C ASP A 106 2.78 11.47 -12.79
N GLY A 107 2.44 12.23 -11.74
CA GLY A 107 1.68 13.48 -11.85
C GLY A 107 0.15 13.31 -11.91
N MET A 108 -0.38 12.09 -11.76
CA MET A 108 -1.82 11.86 -11.57
C MET A 108 -2.29 12.44 -10.23
N SER A 109 -3.49 13.00 -10.21
CA SER A 109 -4.08 13.48 -8.96
C SER A 109 -4.50 12.31 -8.06
N GLU A 110 -4.45 12.51 -6.74
CA GLU A 110 -4.91 11.51 -5.76
C GLU A 110 -6.37 11.08 -6.00
N ALA A 111 -7.23 12.02 -6.43
CA ALA A 111 -8.63 11.74 -6.74
C ALA A 111 -8.78 10.82 -7.97
N GLU A 112 -8.05 11.08 -9.05
CA GLU A 112 -8.08 10.22 -10.25
C GLU A 112 -7.50 8.84 -9.96
N PHE A 113 -6.43 8.77 -9.15
CA PHE A 113 -5.85 7.50 -8.72
C PHE A 113 -6.83 6.72 -7.85
N GLY A 114 -7.44 7.35 -6.85
CA GLY A 114 -8.45 6.74 -5.97
C GLY A 114 -9.64 6.20 -6.74
N PHE A 115 -10.13 6.92 -7.76
CA PHE A 115 -11.22 6.46 -8.62
C PHE A 115 -10.85 5.17 -9.38
N LYS A 116 -9.66 5.12 -9.98
CA LYS A 116 -9.16 3.92 -10.66
C LYS A 116 -9.04 2.74 -9.70
N MET A 117 -8.45 2.99 -8.53
CA MET A 117 -8.26 1.97 -7.51
C MET A 117 -9.57 1.40 -6.99
N LEU A 118 -10.61 2.22 -6.84
CA LEU A 118 -11.92 1.77 -6.40
C LEU A 118 -12.48 0.66 -7.30
N SER A 119 -12.50 0.88 -8.61
CA SER A 119 -13.01 -0.13 -9.56
C SER A 119 -12.28 -1.49 -9.47
N GLU A 120 -10.98 -1.46 -9.17
CA GLU A 120 -10.13 -2.66 -9.07
C GLU A 120 -10.29 -3.38 -7.72
N CYS A 121 -10.70 -2.63 -6.69
CA CYS A 121 -10.82 -3.09 -5.32
C CYS A 121 -12.26 -3.48 -4.95
N LEU A 122 -13.25 -3.16 -5.76
CA LEU A 122 -14.64 -3.52 -5.51
C LEU A 122 -14.85 -5.02 -5.77
N VAL A 123 -15.37 -5.73 -4.77
CA VAL A 123 -15.70 -7.17 -4.85
C VAL A 123 -17.18 -7.33 -5.17
N SER A 124 -18.05 -6.64 -4.45
CA SER A 124 -19.48 -6.69 -4.67
C SER A 124 -20.22 -5.43 -4.22
N ILE A 125 -21.43 -5.25 -4.74
CA ILE A 125 -22.38 -4.21 -4.35
C ILE A 125 -23.59 -4.93 -3.74
N MET A 126 -23.83 -4.68 -2.46
CA MET A 126 -24.88 -5.31 -1.66
C MET A 126 -26.01 -4.34 -1.42
N THR A 127 -27.23 -4.78 -1.73
CA THR A 127 -28.49 -4.09 -1.41
C THR A 127 -29.29 -4.92 -0.39
N GLU A 128 -30.46 -4.46 0.02
CA GLU A 128 -31.35 -5.24 0.90
C GLU A 128 -31.80 -6.58 0.27
N GLU A 129 -31.89 -6.64 -1.06
CA GLU A 129 -32.47 -7.79 -1.78
C GLU A 129 -31.41 -8.65 -2.49
N GLU A 130 -30.36 -8.02 -3.01
CA GLU A 130 -29.41 -8.65 -3.93
C GLU A 130 -27.94 -8.32 -3.58
N ASN A 131 -27.04 -9.26 -3.89
CA ASN A 131 -25.59 -9.06 -3.84
C ASN A 131 -25.02 -9.21 -5.25
N HIS A 132 -24.61 -8.10 -5.86
CA HIS A 132 -24.06 -8.07 -7.21
C HIS A 132 -22.54 -8.22 -7.16
N LEU A 133 -22.03 -9.39 -7.60
CA LEU A 133 -20.59 -9.59 -7.75
C LEU A 133 -20.06 -8.73 -8.89
N VAL A 134 -19.02 -7.95 -8.63
CA VAL A 134 -18.42 -7.06 -9.65
C VAL A 134 -17.89 -7.85 -10.84
N SER A 135 -17.47 -9.10 -10.63
CA SER A 135 -17.06 -10.02 -11.71
C SER A 135 -18.18 -10.35 -12.72
N GLU A 136 -19.44 -10.13 -12.35
CA GLU A 136 -20.63 -10.41 -13.16
C GLU A 136 -21.29 -9.14 -13.70
N VAL A 137 -20.88 -7.96 -13.21
CA VAL A 137 -21.37 -6.65 -13.64
C VAL A 137 -20.55 -6.17 -14.84
N SER A 138 -21.20 -5.52 -15.82
CA SER A 138 -20.46 -4.97 -16.95
C SER A 138 -19.61 -3.78 -16.50
N LYS A 139 -18.44 -3.58 -17.12
CA LYS A 139 -17.57 -2.44 -16.81
C LYS A 139 -18.31 -1.10 -16.87
N LYS A 140 -19.21 -0.95 -17.85
CA LYS A 140 -20.00 0.27 -18.03
C LYS A 140 -20.91 0.54 -16.83
N GLU A 141 -21.62 -0.48 -16.34
CA GLU A 141 -22.50 -0.36 -15.18
C GLU A 141 -21.72 -0.06 -13.90
N LEU A 142 -20.55 -0.68 -13.75
CA LEU A 142 -19.64 -0.40 -12.64
C LEU A 142 -19.15 1.06 -12.66
N ASP A 143 -18.70 1.54 -13.83
CA ASP A 143 -18.23 2.92 -14.00
C ASP A 143 -19.39 3.91 -13.71
N GLU A 144 -20.61 3.64 -14.18
CA GLU A 144 -21.80 4.46 -13.90
C GLU A 144 -22.15 4.47 -12.40
N PHE A 145 -22.03 3.34 -11.70
CA PHE A 145 -22.22 3.28 -10.26
C PHE A 145 -21.21 4.13 -9.51
N ILE A 146 -19.93 4.02 -9.86
CA ILE A 146 -18.86 4.79 -9.21
C ILE A 146 -19.02 6.29 -9.52
N ASP A 147 -19.33 6.67 -10.76
CA ASP A 147 -19.58 8.07 -11.15
C ASP A 147 -20.80 8.69 -10.43
N SER A 148 -21.75 7.87 -10.00
CA SER A 148 -22.93 8.31 -9.26
C SER A 148 -22.64 8.61 -7.78
N MET A 149 -21.48 8.22 -7.25
CA MET A 149 -21.13 8.41 -5.85
C MET A 149 -20.88 9.88 -5.52
N THR A 150 -21.32 10.26 -4.32
CA THR A 150 -21.04 11.59 -3.75
C THR A 150 -19.64 11.64 -3.13
N ASN A 151 -19.10 12.85 -2.97
CA ASN A 151 -17.82 13.06 -2.28
C ASN A 151 -17.77 12.44 -0.86
N ALA A 152 -18.90 12.42 -0.15
CA ALA A 152 -18.97 11.83 1.18
C ALA A 152 -18.83 10.30 1.14
N GLN A 153 -19.36 9.65 0.10
CA GLN A 153 -19.22 8.20 -0.11
C GLN A 153 -17.79 7.86 -0.54
N PHE A 154 -17.18 8.66 -1.41
CA PHE A 154 -15.76 8.54 -1.75
C PHE A 154 -14.85 8.72 -0.53
N ALA A 155 -15.19 9.60 0.40
CA ALA A 155 -14.41 9.77 1.64
C ALA A 155 -14.37 8.49 2.48
N LYS A 156 -15.51 7.80 2.66
CA LYS A 156 -15.58 6.50 3.35
C LYS A 156 -14.70 5.44 2.69
N ILE A 157 -14.64 5.44 1.36
CA ILE A 157 -13.78 4.54 0.59
C ILE A 157 -12.30 4.92 0.77
N GLY A 158 -11.99 6.22 0.79
CA GLY A 158 -10.65 6.72 1.11
C GLY A 158 -10.18 6.27 2.49
N GLU A 159 -11.06 6.25 3.50
CA GLU A 159 -10.77 5.71 4.83
C GLU A 159 -10.36 4.24 4.77
N PHE A 160 -11.02 3.42 3.94
CA PHE A 160 -10.60 2.03 3.72
C PHE A 160 -9.19 1.92 3.12
N PHE A 161 -8.85 2.77 2.14
CA PHE A 161 -7.50 2.75 1.55
C PHE A 161 -6.42 3.14 2.57
N ASN A 162 -6.73 3.97 3.57
CA ASN A 162 -5.80 4.27 4.67
C ASN A 162 -5.52 3.06 5.58
N THR A 163 -6.35 2.02 5.50
CA THR A 163 -6.15 0.79 6.26
C THR A 163 -5.30 -0.26 5.53
N VAL A 164 -4.91 0.01 4.27
CA VAL A 164 -4.04 -0.90 3.51
C VAL A 164 -2.76 -1.11 4.34
N PRO A 165 -2.44 -2.35 4.72
CA PRO A 165 -1.24 -2.64 5.50
C PRO A 165 0.01 -2.16 4.78
N VAL A 166 1.01 -1.75 5.55
CA VAL A 166 2.30 -1.29 5.04
C VAL A 166 3.42 -1.97 5.80
N MET A 167 4.49 -2.33 5.11
CA MET A 167 5.71 -2.83 5.75
C MET A 167 6.40 -1.70 6.52
N ARG A 168 6.70 -1.93 7.79
CA ARG A 168 7.15 -0.89 8.73
C ARG A 168 8.34 -1.32 9.55
N LYS A 169 9.17 -0.33 9.91
CA LYS A 169 10.25 -0.48 10.90
C LYS A 169 10.37 0.79 11.74
N HIS A 170 10.30 0.62 13.06
CA HIS A 170 10.58 1.69 14.01
C HIS A 170 12.09 1.86 14.20
N VAL A 171 12.57 3.10 14.16
CA VAL A 171 13.98 3.46 14.33
C VAL A 171 14.09 4.56 15.38
N GLU A 172 14.80 4.23 16.47
CA GLU A 172 15.11 5.17 17.54
C GLU A 172 16.60 5.52 17.49
N PHE A 173 16.94 6.81 17.52
CA PHE A 173 18.33 7.27 17.52
C PHE A 173 18.49 8.68 18.10
N THR A 174 19.63 8.91 18.74
CA THR A 174 20.05 10.24 19.18
C THR A 174 20.71 11.00 18.03
N CYS A 175 20.26 12.22 17.74
CA CYS A 175 20.85 13.05 16.69
C CYS A 175 22.29 13.43 17.03
N SER A 176 23.22 13.10 16.13
CA SER A 176 24.66 13.34 16.30
C SER A 176 25.05 14.82 16.34
N LYS A 177 24.18 15.73 15.90
CA LYS A 177 24.43 17.18 15.89
C LYS A 177 23.84 17.91 17.10
N CYS A 178 22.60 17.63 17.47
CA CYS A 178 21.89 18.39 18.52
C CYS A 178 21.58 17.57 19.78
N GLY A 179 21.81 16.25 19.77
CA GLY A 179 21.52 15.36 20.91
C GLY A 179 20.03 15.06 21.12
N HIS A 180 19.15 15.44 20.20
CA HIS A 180 17.71 15.14 20.28
C HIS A 180 17.46 13.64 20.08
N GLU A 181 16.61 13.04 20.92
CA GLU A 181 16.13 11.65 20.76
C GLU A 181 15.02 11.61 19.71
N ASN A 182 15.24 10.86 18.62
CA ASN A 182 14.30 10.74 17.52
C ASN A 182 13.63 9.37 17.58
N LYS A 183 12.34 9.31 17.23
CA LYS A 183 11.56 8.08 17.10
C LYS A 183 10.78 8.12 15.80
N THR A 184 11.42 7.65 14.74
CA THR A 184 10.83 7.67 13.42
C THR A 184 10.37 6.28 13.00
N LYS A 185 9.47 6.26 12.02
CA LYS A 185 8.95 5.04 11.42
C LYS A 185 9.25 5.08 9.93
N LEU A 186 9.89 4.03 9.45
CA LEU A 186 10.10 3.79 8.02
C LEU A 186 8.91 2.99 7.50
N GLU A 187 8.31 3.43 6.40
CA GLU A 187 7.12 2.81 5.81
C GLU A 187 7.28 2.59 4.30
N GLY A 188 6.92 1.39 3.86
CA GLY A 188 6.92 1.01 2.44
C GLY A 188 8.32 0.93 1.84
N LEU A 189 8.44 0.50 0.58
CA LEU A 189 9.77 0.25 -0.01
C LEU A 189 10.64 1.52 -0.20
N GLN A 190 10.04 2.69 -0.41
CA GLN A 190 10.79 3.92 -0.69
C GLN A 190 11.66 4.36 0.50
N ASP A 191 11.23 4.08 1.72
CA ASP A 191 12.00 4.44 2.92
C ASP A 191 13.19 3.48 3.15
N PHE A 192 13.18 2.31 2.52
CA PHE A 192 14.20 1.28 2.67
C PHE A 192 15.19 1.19 1.49
N PHE A 193 14.87 1.80 0.33
CA PHE A 193 15.57 1.62 -0.96
C PHE A 193 15.67 2.87 -1.83
#